data_AF-A0A7W1VXS2-F1
#
_entry.id   AF-A0A7W1VXS2-F1
#
_cell.length_a   1.000
_cell.length_b   1.000
_cell.length_c   1.000
_cell.angle_alpha   90.00
_cell.angle_beta   90.00
_cell.angle_gamma   90.00
#
_symmetry.space_group_name_H-M   'P 1'
#
loop_
_entity.id
_entity.type
_entity.pdbx_description
1 polymer ?
#
loop_
_entity_poly.entity_id
_entity_poly.type
_entity_poly.pdbx_seq_one_letter_code
_entity_poly.pdbx_strand_id
1 'polypeptide(L)'
;MVGRPNVGKSTFFNRLLGHRKAIVDDTSGVTRDRQYGVADWNGKTFNLIDTGGFVPQSEDIFEREIKKQVLIALEEANAVVFVVDVTTGITDLDEAMANLLRRTSKPVFLAVNKVDNHERLLEATEFYGLGFEHIFFLSAMSGSSTGDLLDAVVELISEKKSDETEEIAALPKIAIMGQPNTGKSSLLNALIGEERTIVSDIAGTTRDTIHTHYKLFHKEFILIDTAGIRRKTKVHEDLEFYSVIRAIKAMDEADICLLLLDAEKGITAQDLNIFSMAEKKGKGIVVLVNKWDLVSKETNTAKDYEKKLKEKIAPFTDVPILFISVKEKTRIFKVIETAMEVFENRQRVIPTSVLNEVMLKAIESYNPPVVRGNPIKIKFITQLPIPVPSFAFFCNHPDDIREPYKNYLENQMRGQFNFTGVPIRIFFRKK
;
A
#
# COMPACT_ATOMS: atom_id res chain seq x y z
N MET A 1 13.07 2.36 7.38
CA MET A 1 13.64 2.94 8.61
C MET A 1 14.48 1.89 9.28
N VAL A 2 15.69 2.25 9.70
CA VAL A 2 16.64 1.37 10.39
C VAL A 2 17.17 2.06 11.64
N GLY A 3 17.72 1.30 12.58
CA GLY A 3 18.24 1.80 13.85
C GLY A 3 18.11 0.75 14.95
N ARG A 4 18.86 0.89 16.03
CA ARG A 4 18.85 -0.09 17.13
C ARG A 4 17.50 -0.10 17.87
N PRO A 5 17.22 -1.10 18.72
CA PRO A 5 16.00 -1.11 19.53
C PRO A 5 15.82 0.17 20.37
N ASN A 6 14.58 0.54 20.65
CA ASN A 6 14.19 1.63 21.56
C ASN A 6 14.57 3.08 21.17
N VAL A 7 15.13 3.30 19.97
CA VAL A 7 15.38 4.66 19.42
C VAL A 7 14.11 5.40 18.97
N GLY A 8 12.93 4.77 19.09
CA GLY A 8 11.65 5.38 18.70
C GLY A 8 11.26 5.19 17.22
N LYS A 9 11.79 4.17 16.54
CA LYS A 9 11.41 3.82 15.14
C LYS A 9 9.91 3.66 14.97
N SER A 10 9.27 2.84 15.80
CA SER A 10 7.84 2.53 15.65
C SER A 10 6.95 3.72 16.02
N THR A 11 7.36 4.54 17.00
CA THR A 11 6.71 5.83 17.30
C THR A 11 6.74 6.74 16.09
N PHE A 12 7.90 6.86 15.45
CA PHE A 12 8.06 7.69 14.26
C PHE A 12 7.30 7.11 13.06
N PHE A 13 7.39 5.80 12.82
CA PHE A 13 6.65 5.07 11.81
C PHE A 13 5.14 5.32 11.90
N ASN A 14 4.55 5.10 13.08
CA ASN A 14 3.12 5.33 13.31
C ASN A 14 2.72 6.79 13.09
N ARG A 15 3.61 7.73 13.44
CA ARG A 15 3.38 9.15 13.16
C ARG A 15 3.30 9.42 11.66
N LEU A 16 4.23 8.85 10.89
CA LEU A 16 4.29 9.06 9.44
C LEU A 16 3.09 8.45 8.69
N LEU A 17 2.41 7.47 9.26
CA LEU A 17 1.18 6.89 8.68
C LEU A 17 -0.07 7.75 8.88
N GLY A 18 -0.01 8.80 9.70
CA GLY A 18 -1.14 9.67 10.02
C GLY A 18 -2.20 9.01 10.93
N HIS A 19 -3.28 9.74 11.23
CA HIS A 19 -4.32 9.34 12.20
C HIS A 19 -5.25 8.17 11.79
N ARG A 20 -5.10 7.58 10.59
CA ARG A 20 -5.84 6.36 10.27
C ARG A 20 -5.06 5.16 10.79
N LYS A 21 -5.34 4.83 12.07
CA LYS A 21 -4.84 3.68 12.82
C LYS A 21 -4.39 2.58 11.86
N ALA A 22 -3.09 2.38 11.79
CA ALA A 22 -2.59 1.06 11.43
C ALA A 22 -3.33 0.08 12.34
N ILE A 23 -3.89 -0.99 11.78
CA ILE A 23 -4.38 -2.10 12.60
C ILE A 23 -3.11 -2.76 13.14
N VAL A 24 -2.57 -2.16 14.19
CA VAL A 24 -1.46 -2.68 14.98
C VAL A 24 -2.09 -2.93 16.33
N ASP A 25 -2.10 -4.21 16.70
CA ASP A 25 -2.39 -4.64 18.05
C ASP A 25 -1.30 -4.01 18.94
N ASP A 26 -1.67 -3.03 19.75
CA ASP A 26 -0.79 -2.38 20.72
C ASP A 26 -0.52 -3.35 21.87
N THR A 27 0.36 -4.33 21.63
CA THR A 27 1.08 -5.01 22.72
C THR A 27 2.45 -4.38 22.83
N SER A 28 2.60 -3.53 23.86
CA SER A 28 3.88 -2.95 24.25
C SER A 28 4.86 -4.08 24.59
N GLY A 29 5.86 -4.27 23.73
CA GLY A 29 6.94 -5.22 23.99
C GLY A 29 7.36 -5.94 22.71
N VAL A 30 8.49 -5.49 22.14
CA VAL A 30 9.25 -6.22 21.12
C VAL A 30 8.40 -6.68 19.92
N THR A 31 8.03 -5.75 19.02
CA THR A 31 7.46 -6.14 17.73
C THR A 31 8.52 -6.89 16.92
N ARG A 32 8.45 -8.23 16.97
CA ARG A 32 9.19 -9.15 16.10
C ARG A 32 8.78 -8.99 14.63
N ASP A 33 7.56 -8.48 14.39
CA ASP A 33 7.01 -8.31 13.05
C ASP A 33 7.33 -6.95 12.44
N ARG A 34 7.82 -7.00 11.18
CA ARG A 34 8.13 -5.82 10.37
C ARG A 34 6.83 -5.14 9.93
N GLN A 35 6.77 -3.82 10.09
CA GLN A 35 5.57 -3.04 9.77
C GLN A 35 5.71 -2.37 8.41
N TYR A 36 4.63 -2.38 7.64
CA TYR A 36 4.52 -1.73 6.34
C TYR A 36 3.40 -0.71 6.37
N GLY A 37 3.61 0.42 5.72
CA GLY A 37 2.57 1.40 5.58
C GLY A 37 2.82 2.34 4.42
N VAL A 38 1.78 3.10 4.09
CA VAL A 38 1.82 4.12 3.04
C VAL A 38 1.70 5.45 3.74
N ALA A 39 2.68 6.31 3.54
CA ALA A 39 2.68 7.68 3.99
C ALA A 39 2.42 8.62 2.81
N ASP A 40 1.84 9.78 3.11
CA ASP A 40 1.64 10.87 2.17
C ASP A 40 2.22 12.14 2.77
N TRP A 41 3.03 12.86 2.00
CA TRP A 41 3.59 14.14 2.40
C TRP A 41 3.69 15.06 1.18
N ASN A 42 3.15 16.27 1.28
CA ASN A 42 3.05 17.23 0.18
C ASN A 42 2.48 16.63 -1.13
N GLY A 43 1.51 15.72 -1.01
CA GLY A 43 0.86 15.05 -2.14
C GLY A 43 1.71 13.96 -2.81
N LYS A 44 2.90 13.67 -2.28
CA LYS A 44 3.75 12.57 -2.73
C LYS A 44 3.57 11.39 -1.77
N THR A 45 3.07 10.28 -2.31
CA THR A 45 2.90 9.04 -1.57
C THR A 45 4.15 8.17 -1.64
N PHE A 46 4.56 7.57 -0.53
CA PHE A 46 5.69 6.64 -0.49
C PHE A 46 5.43 5.49 0.47
N ASN A 47 6.14 4.37 0.26
CA ASN A 47 6.08 3.22 1.14
C ASN A 47 7.06 3.38 2.29
N LEU A 48 6.57 3.14 3.50
CA LEU A 48 7.37 3.11 4.70
C LEU A 48 7.49 1.66 5.20
N ILE A 49 8.71 1.29 5.57
CA ILE A 49 9.06 -0.04 6.07
C ILE A 49 9.80 0.15 7.40
N ASP A 50 9.24 -0.37 8.50
CA ASP A 50 9.95 -0.50 9.78
C ASP A 50 10.58 -1.89 9.83
N THR A 51 11.90 -1.95 9.88
CA THR A 51 12.63 -3.23 9.98
C THR A 51 12.45 -3.92 11.33
N GLY A 52 11.78 -3.28 12.29
CA GLY A 52 11.58 -3.77 13.65
C GLY A 52 12.80 -3.50 14.54
N GLY A 53 12.65 -3.76 15.84
CA GLY A 53 13.77 -3.82 16.79
C GLY A 53 13.99 -5.26 17.22
N PHE A 54 15.12 -5.86 16.86
CA PHE A 54 15.46 -7.23 17.28
C PHE A 54 16.16 -7.22 18.64
N VAL A 55 15.80 -8.14 19.52
CA VAL A 55 16.44 -8.36 20.83
C VAL A 55 16.94 -9.81 20.85
N PRO A 56 18.22 -10.07 20.54
CA PRO A 56 18.81 -11.39 20.68
C PRO A 56 19.24 -11.66 22.12
N GLN A 57 19.56 -12.93 22.36
CA GLN A 57 20.00 -13.46 23.65
C GLN A 57 21.55 -13.49 23.79
N SER A 58 22.31 -13.05 22.78
CA SER A 58 23.78 -12.95 22.79
C SER A 58 24.32 -11.89 21.80
N GLU A 59 25.55 -11.40 22.03
CA GLU A 59 26.20 -10.33 21.25
C GLU A 59 26.59 -10.75 19.81
N ASP A 60 27.14 -11.96 19.60
CA ASP A 60 27.55 -12.43 18.26
C ASP A 60 26.37 -12.62 17.28
N ILE A 61 25.21 -13.03 17.82
CA ILE A 61 23.98 -13.19 17.03
C ILE A 61 23.34 -11.80 16.78
N PHE A 62 23.62 -10.82 17.65
CA PHE A 62 23.14 -9.45 17.56
C PHE A 62 23.63 -8.76 16.29
N GLU A 63 24.95 -8.74 16.07
CA GLU A 63 25.54 -8.02 14.93
C GLU A 63 25.15 -8.63 13.59
N ARG A 64 25.14 -9.97 13.50
CA ARG A 64 24.82 -10.68 12.24
C ARG A 64 23.40 -10.40 11.78
N GLU A 65 22.44 -10.45 12.69
CA GLU A 65 21.02 -10.25 12.37
C GLU A 65 20.70 -8.77 12.09
N ILE A 66 21.33 -7.81 12.79
CA ILE A 66 21.22 -6.38 12.44
C ILE A 66 21.77 -6.12 11.05
N LYS A 67 22.96 -6.64 10.76
CA LYS A 67 23.58 -6.50 9.43
C LYS A 67 22.66 -7.05 8.35
N LYS A 68 22.04 -8.21 8.58
CA LYS A 68 21.06 -8.81 7.67
C LYS A 68 19.86 -7.88 7.46
N GLN A 69 19.28 -7.32 8.52
CA GLN A 69 18.14 -6.39 8.42
C GLN A 69 18.48 -5.11 7.64
N VAL A 70 19.64 -4.51 7.91
CA VAL A 70 20.10 -3.29 7.24
C VAL A 70 20.38 -3.55 5.76
N LEU A 71 21.09 -4.63 5.43
CA LEU A 71 21.37 -5.00 4.03
C LEU A 71 20.09 -5.23 3.22
N ILE A 72 19.14 -5.93 3.82
CA ILE A 72 17.82 -6.17 3.23
C ILE A 72 17.07 -4.86 2.96
N ALA A 73 17.05 -3.94 3.93
CA ALA A 73 16.44 -2.62 3.74
C ALA A 73 17.16 -1.81 2.66
N LEU A 74 18.49 -1.92 2.62
CA LEU A 74 19.34 -1.25 1.63
C LEU A 74 19.15 -1.79 0.22
N GLU A 75 18.87 -3.07 0.00
CA GLU A 75 18.64 -3.59 -1.35
C GLU A 75 17.36 -3.01 -1.96
N GLU A 76 16.32 -2.89 -1.16
CA GLU A 76 14.97 -2.64 -1.67
C GLU A 76 14.51 -1.18 -1.57
N ALA A 77 14.98 -0.43 -0.57
CA ALA A 77 14.55 0.95 -0.36
C ALA A 77 15.15 1.90 -1.39
N ASN A 78 14.45 3.00 -1.73
CA ASN A 78 15.03 4.08 -2.54
C ASN A 78 15.88 5.04 -1.70
N ALA A 79 15.55 5.15 -0.41
CA ALA A 79 16.29 5.93 0.58
C ALA A 79 16.17 5.28 1.97
N VAL A 80 17.11 5.58 2.86
CA VAL A 80 17.13 5.04 4.21
C VAL A 80 17.00 6.16 5.23
N VAL A 81 16.07 6.02 6.16
CA VAL A 81 16.02 6.83 7.39
C VAL A 81 16.67 6.03 8.51
N PHE A 82 17.82 6.49 8.97
CA PHE A 82 18.58 5.90 10.08
C PHE A 82 18.25 6.65 11.36
N VAL A 83 17.54 6.01 12.27
CA VAL A 83 17.05 6.62 13.51
C VAL A 83 18.00 6.29 14.65
N VAL A 84 18.46 7.33 15.34
CA VAL A 84 19.29 7.27 16.55
C VAL A 84 18.61 8.04 17.69
N ASP A 85 19.11 7.90 18.91
CA ASP A 85 18.49 8.45 20.12
C ASP A 85 19.48 9.33 20.87
N VAL A 86 19.15 10.61 20.98
CA VAL A 86 19.99 11.59 21.68
C VAL A 86 20.18 11.26 23.16
N THR A 87 19.19 10.64 23.82
CA THR A 87 19.20 10.43 25.28
C THR A 87 20.25 9.42 25.76
N THR A 88 20.79 8.63 24.83
CA THR A 88 21.81 7.62 25.10
C THR A 88 23.12 7.93 24.37
N GLY A 89 23.12 8.96 23.53
CA GLY A 89 24.20 9.28 22.60
C GLY A 89 24.50 8.21 21.56
N ILE A 90 25.67 8.33 20.94
CA ILE A 90 26.19 7.36 19.96
C ILE A 90 26.65 6.08 20.67
N THR A 91 26.16 4.94 20.21
CA THR A 91 26.56 3.61 20.70
C THR A 91 27.35 2.83 19.66
N ASP A 92 28.08 1.79 20.08
CA ASP A 92 28.81 0.88 19.17
C ASP A 92 27.90 0.30 18.07
N LEU A 93 26.63 0.05 18.40
CA LEU A 93 25.63 -0.43 17.46
C LEU A 93 25.29 0.63 16.40
N ASP A 94 25.18 1.89 16.82
CA ASP A 94 24.94 3.01 15.91
C ASP A 94 26.15 3.22 14.99
N GLU A 95 27.37 3.09 15.50
CA GLU A 95 28.59 3.13 14.70
C GLU A 95 28.68 1.97 13.70
N ALA A 96 28.37 0.75 14.13
CA ALA A 96 28.36 -0.43 13.27
C ALA A 96 27.34 -0.30 12.14
N MET A 97 26.12 0.17 12.44
CA MET A 97 25.11 0.46 11.42
C MET A 97 25.54 1.62 10.50
N ALA A 98 26.11 2.68 11.05
CA ALA A 98 26.60 3.81 10.26
C ALA A 98 27.70 3.38 9.28
N ASN A 99 28.62 2.51 9.70
CA ASN A 99 29.65 1.92 8.85
C ASN A 99 29.09 1.14 7.66
N LEU A 100 27.99 0.42 7.85
CA LEU A 100 27.29 -0.29 6.77
C LEU A 100 26.59 0.69 5.83
N LEU A 101 25.88 1.66 6.40
CA LEU A 101 25.10 2.65 5.64
C LEU A 101 25.99 3.59 4.82
N ARG A 102 27.16 4.00 5.31
CA ARG A 102 28.11 4.84 4.55
C ARG A 102 28.63 4.18 3.27
N ARG A 103 28.53 2.84 3.15
CA ARG A 103 28.97 2.10 1.96
C ARG A 103 27.89 2.03 0.87
N THR A 104 26.66 2.46 1.15
CA THR A 104 25.59 2.47 0.15
C THR A 104 25.70 3.69 -0.76
N SER A 105 25.26 3.54 -2.01
CA SER A 105 25.05 4.65 -2.93
C SER A 105 23.68 5.31 -2.77
N LYS A 106 22.81 4.76 -1.90
CA LYS A 106 21.46 5.26 -1.66
C LYS A 106 21.48 6.41 -0.67
N PRO A 107 20.62 7.43 -0.81
CA PRO A 107 20.50 8.51 0.16
C PRO A 107 20.18 7.99 1.56
N VAL A 108 20.94 8.45 2.56
CA VAL A 108 20.74 8.14 3.98
C VAL A 108 20.44 9.42 4.74
N PHE A 109 19.28 9.47 5.39
CA PHE A 109 18.83 10.56 6.25
C PHE A 109 19.01 10.12 7.72
N LEU A 110 19.92 10.76 8.44
CA LEU A 110 20.13 10.52 9.87
C LEU A 110 19.07 11.29 10.66
N ALA A 111 18.20 10.57 11.37
CA ALA A 111 17.16 11.10 12.22
C ALA A 111 17.54 10.94 13.68
N VAL A 112 18.05 12.01 14.29
CA VAL A 112 18.36 12.08 15.72
C VAL A 112 17.06 12.36 16.47
N ASN A 113 16.52 11.32 17.08
CA ASN A 113 15.20 11.33 17.70
C ASN A 113 15.27 11.75 19.18
N LYS A 114 14.09 12.07 19.74
CA LYS A 114 13.86 12.52 21.13
C LYS A 114 14.47 13.89 21.45
N VAL A 115 14.73 14.73 20.44
CA VAL A 115 15.14 16.13 20.64
C VAL A 115 13.91 16.97 20.95
N ASP A 116 13.51 17.01 22.23
CA ASP A 116 12.28 17.67 22.70
C ASP A 116 12.51 19.04 23.36
N ASN A 117 13.77 19.42 23.59
CA ASN A 117 14.14 20.67 24.23
C ASN A 117 15.52 21.17 23.76
N HIS A 118 15.91 22.36 24.21
CA HIS A 118 17.16 23.01 23.79
C HIS A 118 18.42 22.30 24.30
N GLU A 119 18.40 21.73 25.50
CA GLU A 119 19.53 20.98 26.07
C GLU A 119 19.82 19.75 25.21
N ARG A 120 18.79 18.98 24.84
CA ARG A 120 18.94 17.85 23.93
C ARG A 120 19.39 18.25 22.53
N LEU A 121 19.08 19.46 22.07
CA LEU A 121 19.58 19.94 20.79
C LEU A 121 21.11 20.16 20.84
N LEU A 122 21.64 20.58 21.99
CA LEU A 122 23.09 20.71 22.20
C LEU A 122 23.76 19.34 22.28
N GLU A 123 23.19 18.39 23.02
CA GLU A 123 23.66 17.00 23.08
C GLU A 123 23.71 16.36 21.68
N ALA A 124 22.69 16.64 20.86
CA ALA A 124 22.59 16.08 19.53
C ALA A 124 23.73 16.48 18.57
N THR A 125 24.55 17.47 18.91
CA THR A 125 25.70 17.88 18.09
C THR A 125 26.76 16.77 17.94
N GLU A 126 26.85 15.82 18.85
CA GLU A 126 27.80 14.71 18.70
C GLU A 126 27.51 13.86 17.45
N PHE A 127 26.25 13.78 17.01
CA PHE A 127 25.81 12.94 15.90
C PHE A 127 26.31 13.39 14.53
N TYR A 128 26.84 14.61 14.41
CA TYR A 128 27.65 15.00 13.25
C TYR A 128 28.84 14.06 13.04
N GLY A 129 29.39 13.48 14.11
CA GLY A 129 30.47 12.50 14.08
C GLY A 129 30.16 11.21 13.31
N LEU A 130 28.88 10.90 13.07
CA LEU A 130 28.49 9.74 12.26
C LEU A 130 28.71 9.96 10.75
N GLY A 131 29.03 11.19 10.31
CA GLY A 131 29.49 11.47 8.95
C GLY A 131 28.43 11.29 7.87
N PHE A 132 27.17 11.63 8.16
CA PHE A 132 26.10 11.72 7.16
C PHE A 132 25.87 13.19 6.78
N GLU A 133 25.59 13.44 5.50
CA GLU A 133 25.34 14.80 5.00
C GLU A 133 23.96 15.32 5.46
N HIS A 134 22.95 14.45 5.43
CA HIS A 134 21.57 14.82 5.78
C HIS A 134 21.25 14.39 7.22
N ILE A 135 21.32 15.34 8.15
CA ILE A 135 21.05 15.12 9.59
C ILE A 135 19.85 15.96 10.03
N PHE A 136 18.90 15.32 10.71
CA PHE A 136 17.68 15.95 11.21
C PHE A 136 17.52 15.68 12.69
N PHE A 137 17.33 16.74 13.46
CA PHE A 137 17.02 16.69 14.88
C PHE A 137 15.51 16.77 15.05
N LEU A 138 14.89 15.72 15.58
CA LEU A 138 13.44 15.62 15.66
C LEU A 138 12.96 14.96 16.94
N SER A 139 11.66 15.08 17.19
CA SER A 139 10.96 14.32 18.21
C SER A 139 9.77 13.62 17.59
N ALA A 140 9.85 12.30 17.46
CA ALA A 140 8.75 11.48 16.95
C ALA A 140 7.49 11.57 17.82
N MET A 141 7.67 11.77 19.14
CA MET A 141 6.57 11.82 20.10
C MET A 141 5.75 13.11 19.93
N SER A 142 6.39 14.28 19.89
CA SER A 142 5.71 15.56 19.69
C SER A 142 5.42 15.87 18.23
N GLY A 143 6.24 15.34 17.31
CA GLY A 143 6.25 15.69 15.89
C GLY A 143 7.11 16.87 15.51
N SER A 144 7.87 17.41 16.48
CA SER A 144 8.75 18.55 16.22
C SER A 144 9.76 18.17 15.13
N SER A 145 9.87 19.04 14.13
CA SER A 145 10.85 18.93 13.02
C SER A 145 10.79 17.65 12.19
N THR A 146 9.71 16.86 12.29
CA THR A 146 9.54 15.70 11.39
C THR A 146 9.24 16.12 9.95
N GLY A 147 8.71 17.34 9.75
CA GLY A 147 8.42 17.90 8.42
C GLY A 147 9.67 18.09 7.58
N ASP A 148 10.74 18.65 8.15
CA ASP A 148 11.99 18.93 7.43
C ASP A 148 12.63 17.64 6.86
N LEU A 149 12.60 16.56 7.64
CA LEU A 149 13.05 15.24 7.17
C LEU A 149 12.16 14.75 6.01
N LEU A 150 10.84 14.89 6.14
CA LEU A 150 9.91 14.43 5.12
C LEU A 150 10.01 15.23 3.83
N ASP A 151 10.22 16.54 3.91
CA ASP A 151 10.49 17.41 2.76
C ASP A 151 11.71 16.89 1.99
N ALA A 152 12.82 16.63 2.70
CA ALA A 152 14.04 16.08 2.09
C ALA A 152 13.83 14.68 1.49
N VAL A 153 13.02 13.82 2.14
CA VAL A 153 12.71 12.48 1.61
C VAL A 153 11.88 12.57 0.33
N VAL A 154 10.86 13.43 0.27
CA VAL A 154 9.98 13.52 -0.91
C VAL A 154 10.60 14.28 -2.08
N GLU A 155 11.66 15.06 -1.87
CA GLU A 155 12.47 15.64 -2.95
C GLU A 155 13.07 14.57 -3.86
N LEU A 156 13.42 13.40 -3.32
CA LEU A 156 13.93 12.27 -4.11
C LEU A 156 12.88 11.62 -5.02
N ILE A 157 11.59 11.85 -4.75
CA ILE A 157 10.49 11.30 -5.54
C ILE A 157 10.32 12.22 -6.75
N SER A 158 10.99 11.88 -7.86
CA SER A 158 10.79 12.56 -9.14
C SER A 158 9.38 12.30 -9.66
N GLU A 159 8.76 13.32 -10.26
CA GLU A 159 7.60 13.11 -11.13
C GLU A 159 8.07 12.36 -12.38
N LYS A 160 7.97 11.03 -12.38
CA LYS A 160 8.33 10.23 -13.56
C LYS A 160 7.43 10.66 -14.73
N LYS A 161 8.00 11.24 -15.79
CA LYS A 161 7.44 11.12 -17.13
C LYS A 161 7.76 9.71 -17.59
N SER A 162 6.74 8.90 -17.88
CA SER A 162 6.94 7.56 -18.44
C SER A 162 7.42 7.70 -19.89
N ASP A 163 8.55 7.08 -20.23
CA ASP A 163 9.00 6.90 -21.62
C ASP A 163 8.19 5.81 -22.36
N GLU A 164 7.09 5.33 -21.76
CA GLU A 164 6.17 4.38 -22.37
C GLU A 164 5.40 5.05 -23.52
N THR A 165 5.23 4.33 -24.64
CA THR A 165 4.32 4.78 -25.71
C THR A 165 2.89 4.88 -25.17
N GLU A 166 2.09 5.82 -25.71
CA GLU A 166 0.69 6.03 -25.28
C GLU A 166 -0.15 4.74 -25.34
N GLU A 167 0.12 3.87 -26.32
CA GLU A 167 -0.55 2.57 -26.46
C GLU A 167 -0.27 1.61 -25.29
N ILE A 168 0.98 1.54 -24.81
CA ILE A 168 1.38 0.67 -23.69
C ILE A 168 0.92 1.27 -22.37
N ALA A 169 1.02 2.60 -22.22
CA ALA A 169 0.58 3.32 -21.03
C ALA A 169 -0.94 3.19 -20.80
N ALA A 170 -1.72 2.98 -21.86
CA ALA A 170 -3.17 2.78 -21.78
C ALA A 170 -3.57 1.35 -21.37
N LEU A 171 -2.66 0.37 -21.43
CA LEU A 171 -2.98 -1.01 -21.08
C LEU A 171 -3.17 -1.17 -19.56
N PRO A 172 -4.18 -1.94 -19.12
CA PRO A 172 -4.35 -2.27 -17.71
C PRO A 172 -3.11 -2.95 -17.13
N LYS A 173 -2.57 -2.40 -16.04
CA LYS A 173 -1.48 -3.04 -15.28
C LYS A 173 -2.07 -3.86 -14.14
N ILE A 174 -1.76 -5.16 -14.09
CA ILE A 174 -2.32 -6.09 -13.11
C ILE A 174 -1.20 -6.70 -12.27
N ALA A 175 -1.35 -6.70 -10.95
CA ALA A 175 -0.45 -7.40 -10.03
C ALA A 175 -1.18 -8.56 -9.31
N ILE A 176 -0.53 -9.71 -9.18
CA ILE A 176 -1.04 -10.86 -8.41
C ILE A 176 -0.39 -10.87 -7.04
N MET A 177 -1.22 -10.73 -6.00
CA MET A 177 -0.82 -10.47 -4.62
C MET A 177 -1.33 -11.58 -3.69
N GLY A 178 -0.75 -11.68 -2.49
CA GLY A 178 -1.19 -12.63 -1.45
C GLY A 178 -0.04 -13.35 -0.77
N GLN A 179 -0.33 -14.15 0.24
CA GLN A 179 0.69 -14.88 1.01
C GLN A 179 1.51 -15.88 0.17
N PRO A 180 2.72 -16.28 0.62
CA PRO A 180 3.39 -17.47 0.10
C PRO A 180 2.45 -18.68 0.06
N ASN A 181 2.59 -19.51 -0.97
CA ASN A 181 1.84 -20.78 -1.15
C ASN A 181 0.32 -20.67 -1.34
N THR A 182 -0.25 -19.47 -1.52
CA THR A 182 -1.67 -19.29 -1.90
C THR A 182 -1.98 -19.69 -3.35
N GLY A 183 -0.95 -19.97 -4.15
CA GLY A 183 -1.09 -20.41 -5.54
C GLY A 183 -0.82 -19.33 -6.60
N LYS A 184 -0.20 -18.20 -6.26
CA LYS A 184 0.10 -17.10 -7.21
C LYS A 184 0.87 -17.58 -8.45
N SER A 185 1.96 -18.29 -8.22
CA SER A 185 2.80 -18.83 -9.31
C SER A 185 2.05 -19.85 -10.15
N SER A 186 1.24 -20.68 -9.50
CA SER A 186 0.38 -21.65 -10.18
C SER A 186 -0.68 -20.95 -11.03
N LEU A 187 -1.29 -19.87 -10.54
CA LEU A 187 -2.28 -19.08 -11.29
C LEU A 187 -1.64 -18.45 -12.52
N LEU A 188 -0.48 -17.84 -12.35
CA LEU A 188 0.27 -17.24 -13.46
C LEU A 188 0.64 -18.31 -14.51
N ASN A 189 1.16 -19.47 -14.09
CA ASN A 189 1.48 -20.55 -15.01
C ASN A 189 0.23 -21.13 -15.70
N ALA A 190 -0.90 -21.21 -14.99
CA ALA A 190 -2.17 -21.64 -15.57
C ALA A 190 -2.70 -20.63 -16.60
N LEU A 191 -2.43 -19.33 -16.43
CA LEU A 191 -2.76 -18.29 -17.42
C LEU A 191 -1.80 -18.31 -18.62
N ILE A 192 -0.53 -18.68 -18.44
CA ILE A 192 0.47 -18.82 -19.52
C ILE A 192 0.24 -20.10 -20.34
N GLY A 193 0.05 -21.24 -19.67
CA GLY A 193 0.08 -22.58 -20.27
C GLY A 193 -1.16 -22.97 -21.08
N GLU A 194 -2.01 -22.02 -21.42
CA GLU A 194 -3.18 -22.23 -22.26
C GLU A 194 -2.85 -21.82 -23.70
N GLU A 195 -3.28 -22.62 -24.67
CA GLU A 195 -2.89 -22.55 -26.11
C GLU A 195 -3.18 -21.19 -26.80
N ARG A 196 -3.80 -20.25 -26.09
CA ARG A 196 -4.34 -18.98 -26.61
C ARG A 196 -3.66 -17.74 -26.03
N THR A 197 -2.62 -17.90 -25.22
CA THR A 197 -1.91 -16.78 -24.59
C THR A 197 -0.65 -16.45 -25.38
N ILE A 198 -0.60 -15.26 -26.00
CA ILE A 198 0.63 -14.73 -26.57
C ILE A 198 1.30 -13.88 -25.50
N VAL A 199 2.54 -14.25 -25.18
CA VAL A 199 3.42 -13.51 -24.26
C VAL A 199 4.53 -12.88 -25.08
N SER A 200 4.71 -11.57 -24.96
CA SER A 200 5.85 -10.88 -25.58
C SER A 200 6.61 -10.03 -24.55
N ASP A 201 7.93 -10.02 -24.69
CA ASP A 201 8.81 -9.12 -23.94
C ASP A 201 9.00 -7.87 -24.84
N ILE A 202 8.24 -6.80 -24.58
CA ILE A 202 8.32 -5.58 -25.41
C ILE A 202 9.58 -4.79 -25.04
N ALA A 203 10.42 -4.49 -26.04
CA ALA A 203 11.57 -3.61 -25.88
C ALA A 203 11.11 -2.15 -25.71
N GLY A 204 11.40 -1.55 -24.54
CA GLY A 204 10.96 -0.19 -24.19
C GLY A 204 10.68 0.01 -22.69
N THR A 205 10.51 -1.07 -21.92
CA THR A 205 10.45 -1.00 -20.46
C THR A 205 11.88 -0.86 -19.90
N THR A 206 12.40 0.36 -19.82
CA THR A 206 13.79 0.57 -19.39
C THR A 206 14.02 0.11 -17.95
N ARG A 207 15.09 -0.68 -17.81
CA ARG A 207 15.83 -1.15 -16.62
C ARG A 207 15.44 -2.46 -15.95
N ASP A 208 14.23 -2.97 -16.08
CA ASP A 208 13.86 -4.24 -15.44
C ASP A 208 12.94 -5.08 -16.33
N THR A 209 13.41 -6.24 -16.78
CA THR A 209 12.69 -7.24 -17.61
C THR A 209 11.60 -7.99 -16.82
N ILE A 210 10.77 -7.25 -16.08
CA ILE A 210 9.89 -7.79 -15.02
C ILE A 210 8.40 -7.75 -15.41
N HIS A 211 8.04 -6.95 -16.43
CA HIS A 211 6.69 -6.85 -16.96
C HIS A 211 6.47 -7.84 -18.09
N THR A 212 5.25 -8.34 -18.19
CA THR A 212 4.90 -9.28 -19.25
C THR A 212 3.60 -8.83 -19.88
N HIS A 213 3.64 -8.59 -21.20
CA HIS A 213 2.46 -8.23 -21.98
C HIS A 213 1.70 -9.51 -22.34
N TYR A 214 0.42 -9.53 -22.00
CA TYR A 214 -0.49 -10.63 -22.25
C TYR A 214 -1.58 -10.21 -23.21
N LYS A 215 -1.84 -11.06 -24.20
CA LYS A 215 -3.00 -10.98 -25.07
C LYS A 215 -3.85 -12.23 -24.86
N LEU A 216 -5.02 -12.05 -24.27
CA LEU A 216 -5.96 -13.13 -23.94
C LEU A 216 -7.37 -12.76 -24.44
N PHE A 217 -7.93 -13.53 -25.38
CA PHE A 217 -9.30 -13.29 -25.90
C PHE A 217 -9.57 -11.83 -26.33
N HIS A 218 -8.62 -11.21 -27.05
CA HIS A 218 -8.64 -9.79 -27.46
C HIS A 218 -8.54 -8.75 -26.32
N LYS A 219 -8.31 -9.20 -25.08
CA LYS A 219 -7.98 -8.33 -23.95
C LYS A 219 -6.47 -8.29 -23.80
N GLU A 220 -5.92 -7.08 -23.83
CA GLU A 220 -4.49 -6.83 -23.66
C GLU A 220 -4.24 -6.18 -22.32
N PHE A 221 -3.24 -6.67 -21.58
CA PHE A 221 -2.87 -6.16 -20.27
C PHE A 221 -1.41 -6.47 -19.96
N ILE A 222 -0.87 -5.78 -18.97
CA ILE A 222 0.49 -5.99 -18.47
C ILE A 222 0.40 -6.67 -17.11
N LEU A 223 1.03 -7.83 -16.94
CA LEU A 223 1.26 -8.40 -15.62
C LEU A 223 2.56 -7.85 -15.04
N ILE A 224 2.43 -7.26 -13.85
CA ILE A 224 3.54 -6.70 -13.08
C ILE A 224 4.17 -7.81 -12.22
N ASP A 225 5.50 -7.83 -12.16
CA ASP A 225 6.31 -8.72 -11.32
C ASP A 225 6.22 -10.22 -11.65
N THR A 226 6.49 -10.58 -12.91
CA THR A 226 6.57 -11.99 -13.34
C THR A 226 7.93 -12.63 -13.06
N ALA A 227 8.99 -11.83 -12.87
CA ALA A 227 10.36 -12.32 -12.62
C ALA A 227 10.51 -13.06 -11.28
N GLY A 228 9.83 -12.61 -10.22
CA GLY A 228 9.77 -13.32 -8.94
C GLY A 228 9.02 -14.66 -9.01
N ILE A 229 8.12 -14.80 -9.98
CA ILE A 229 7.33 -16.01 -10.19
C ILE A 229 8.09 -17.03 -11.06
N ARG A 230 8.84 -16.58 -12.07
CA ARG A 230 9.61 -17.45 -12.99
C ARG A 230 10.89 -18.04 -12.39
N ARG A 231 11.53 -17.39 -11.40
CA ARG A 231 12.83 -17.83 -10.81
C ARG A 231 12.74 -18.90 -9.69
N LYS A 232 11.58 -19.51 -9.45
CA LYS A 232 11.36 -20.46 -8.33
C LYS A 232 11.96 -21.87 -8.51
N THR A 233 13.11 -22.03 -9.14
CA THR A 233 13.71 -23.38 -9.28
C THR A 233 14.81 -23.69 -8.27
N LYS A 234 15.58 -22.73 -7.73
CA LYS A 234 16.70 -23.08 -6.82
C LYS A 234 17.21 -21.93 -5.94
N VAL A 235 16.54 -21.56 -4.84
CA VAL A 235 17.22 -20.98 -3.66
C VAL A 235 16.36 -21.25 -2.42
N HIS A 236 16.90 -21.97 -1.44
CA HIS A 236 16.29 -22.18 -0.13
C HIS A 236 16.77 -21.08 0.84
N GLU A 237 15.85 -20.64 1.69
CA GLU A 237 16.02 -19.75 2.87
C GLU A 237 16.10 -18.23 2.57
N ASP A 238 15.28 -17.46 3.32
CA ASP A 238 15.02 -15.99 3.26
C ASP A 238 14.04 -15.41 2.21
N LEU A 239 13.15 -16.23 1.63
CA LEU A 239 12.24 -15.85 0.52
C LEU A 239 11.00 -14.99 0.89
N GLU A 240 10.52 -15.01 2.13
CA GLU A 240 9.21 -14.42 2.46
C GLU A 240 9.23 -12.89 2.49
N PHE A 241 10.30 -12.29 3.00
CA PHE A 241 10.42 -10.83 3.09
C PHE A 241 10.51 -10.17 1.72
N TYR A 242 11.41 -10.67 0.85
CA TYR A 242 11.53 -10.17 -0.52
C TYR A 242 10.22 -10.29 -1.29
N SER A 243 9.43 -11.33 -1.00
CA SER A 243 8.13 -11.51 -1.64
C SER A 243 7.13 -10.40 -1.26
N VAL A 244 7.18 -9.87 -0.03
CA VAL A 244 6.26 -8.80 0.41
C VAL A 244 6.65 -7.45 -0.18
N ILE A 245 7.93 -7.08 -0.15
CA ILE A 245 8.37 -5.81 -0.73
C ILE A 245 8.12 -5.79 -2.24
N ARG A 246 8.45 -6.87 -2.94
CA ARG A 246 8.19 -6.97 -4.38
C ARG A 246 6.71 -6.87 -4.69
N ALA A 247 5.87 -7.50 -3.89
CA ALA A 247 4.44 -7.35 -3.99
C ALA A 247 4.00 -5.88 -3.80
N ILE A 248 4.56 -5.16 -2.82
CA ILE A 248 4.27 -3.73 -2.63
C ILE A 248 4.73 -2.89 -3.83
N LYS A 249 5.91 -3.14 -4.38
CA LYS A 249 6.39 -2.46 -5.60
C LYS A 249 5.48 -2.77 -6.81
N ALA A 250 5.08 -4.03 -6.97
CA ALA A 250 4.15 -4.43 -8.02
C ALA A 250 2.79 -3.75 -7.89
N MET A 251 2.30 -3.58 -6.65
CA MET A 251 1.08 -2.83 -6.34
C MET A 251 1.20 -1.35 -6.73
N ASP A 252 2.36 -0.72 -6.54
CA ASP A 252 2.56 0.69 -6.89
C ASP A 252 2.36 0.97 -8.38
N GLU A 253 2.82 0.06 -9.23
CA GLU A 253 2.73 0.17 -10.67
C GLU A 253 1.42 -0.37 -11.26
N ALA A 254 0.75 -1.28 -10.55
CA ALA A 254 -0.50 -1.86 -11.01
C ALA A 254 -1.67 -0.87 -10.93
N ASP A 255 -2.64 -1.01 -11.84
CA ASP A 255 -3.97 -0.43 -11.72
C ASP A 255 -4.90 -1.33 -10.91
N ILE A 256 -4.75 -2.65 -11.09
CA ILE A 256 -5.58 -3.69 -10.48
C ILE A 256 -4.72 -4.68 -9.68
N CYS A 257 -5.13 -4.94 -8.44
CA CYS A 257 -4.53 -5.94 -7.57
C CYS A 257 -5.46 -7.16 -7.44
N LEU A 258 -4.96 -8.32 -7.85
CA LEU A 258 -5.60 -9.62 -7.63
C LEU A 258 -5.11 -10.19 -6.30
N LEU A 259 -5.91 -10.06 -5.24
CA LEU A 259 -5.56 -10.58 -3.91
C LEU A 259 -5.94 -12.06 -3.80
N LEU A 260 -4.95 -12.94 -3.89
CA LEU A 260 -5.11 -14.39 -3.85
C LEU A 260 -5.01 -14.93 -2.42
N LEU A 261 -6.12 -15.43 -1.91
CA LEU A 261 -6.29 -16.04 -0.60
C LEU A 261 -6.32 -17.58 -0.71
N ASP A 262 -5.89 -18.25 0.36
CA ASP A 262 -6.04 -19.69 0.53
C ASP A 262 -7.37 -19.98 1.24
N ALA A 263 -8.26 -20.73 0.60
CA ALA A 263 -9.59 -21.00 1.14
C ALA A 263 -9.56 -21.70 2.51
N GLU A 264 -8.63 -22.63 2.73
CA GLU A 264 -8.54 -23.40 3.97
C GLU A 264 -8.04 -22.54 5.14
N LYS A 265 -7.11 -21.63 4.87
CA LYS A 265 -6.55 -20.73 5.89
C LYS A 265 -7.46 -19.54 6.20
N GLY A 266 -8.27 -19.11 5.22
CA GLY A 266 -9.01 -17.86 5.33
C GLY A 266 -8.11 -16.63 5.15
N ILE A 267 -8.71 -15.46 5.31
CA ILE A 267 -7.97 -14.19 5.28
C ILE A 267 -7.19 -13.98 6.58
N THR A 268 -5.91 -13.66 6.44
CA THR A 268 -4.96 -13.42 7.53
C THR A 268 -4.71 -11.94 7.77
N ALA A 269 -3.99 -11.58 8.85
CA ALA A 269 -3.55 -10.21 9.11
C ALA A 269 -2.69 -9.63 7.97
N GLN A 270 -1.82 -10.45 7.37
CA GLN A 270 -0.98 -10.02 6.25
C GLN A 270 -1.81 -9.69 5.01
N ASP A 271 -2.83 -10.50 4.72
CA ASP A 271 -3.73 -10.25 3.59
C ASP A 271 -4.56 -8.98 3.80
N LEU A 272 -5.02 -8.73 5.03
CA LEU A 272 -5.70 -7.49 5.42
C LEU A 272 -4.80 -6.26 5.25
N ASN A 273 -3.52 -6.38 5.60
CA ASN A 273 -2.55 -5.30 5.40
C ASN A 273 -2.36 -5.00 3.90
N ILE A 274 -2.19 -6.04 3.07
CA ILE A 274 -2.08 -5.88 1.60
C ILE A 274 -3.36 -5.26 1.04
N PHE A 275 -4.53 -5.72 1.47
CA PHE A 275 -5.83 -5.16 1.07
C PHE A 275 -5.94 -3.67 1.40
N SER A 276 -5.64 -3.31 2.65
CA SER A 276 -5.70 -1.92 3.12
C SER A 276 -4.69 -1.02 2.38
N MET A 277 -3.50 -1.54 2.04
CA MET A 277 -2.53 -0.80 1.24
C MET A 277 -3.04 -0.53 -0.18
N ALA A 278 -3.64 -1.54 -0.83
CA ALA A 278 -4.22 -1.38 -2.17
C ALA A 278 -5.37 -0.38 -2.17
N GLU A 279 -6.24 -0.42 -1.15
CA GLU A 279 -7.34 0.53 -0.96
C GLU A 279 -6.81 1.95 -0.80
N LYS A 280 -5.85 2.19 0.11
CA LYS A 280 -5.26 3.51 0.36
C LYS A 280 -4.61 4.09 -0.89
N LYS A 281 -3.94 3.25 -1.68
CA LYS A 281 -3.33 3.62 -2.97
C LYS A 281 -4.36 3.82 -4.10
N GLY A 282 -5.65 3.53 -3.86
CA GLY A 282 -6.71 3.69 -4.85
C GLY A 282 -6.61 2.70 -6.01
N LYS A 283 -6.09 1.50 -5.74
CA LYS A 283 -5.99 0.42 -6.73
C LYS A 283 -7.33 -0.28 -6.84
N GLY A 284 -7.67 -0.77 -8.04
CA GLY A 284 -8.79 -1.70 -8.18
C GLY A 284 -8.45 -3.02 -7.50
N ILE A 285 -9.38 -3.64 -6.79
CA ILE A 285 -9.16 -4.87 -6.02
C ILE A 285 -10.14 -5.93 -6.49
N VAL A 286 -9.59 -7.12 -6.78
CA VAL A 286 -10.37 -8.35 -6.96
C VAL A 286 -9.83 -9.38 -5.98
N VAL A 287 -10.71 -9.95 -5.16
CA VAL A 287 -10.33 -10.97 -4.18
C VAL A 287 -10.58 -12.35 -4.77
N LEU A 288 -9.57 -13.20 -4.73
CA LEU A 288 -9.57 -14.53 -5.30
C LEU A 288 -9.37 -15.55 -4.19
N VAL A 289 -10.41 -16.34 -3.89
CA VAL A 289 -10.35 -17.42 -2.90
C VAL A 289 -9.96 -18.70 -3.65
N ASN A 290 -8.67 -19.05 -3.60
CA ASN A 290 -8.12 -20.21 -4.29
C ASN A 290 -8.17 -21.47 -3.43
N LYS A 291 -7.95 -22.64 -4.05
CA LYS A 291 -8.09 -23.98 -3.45
C LYS A 291 -9.52 -24.28 -3.01
N TRP A 292 -10.50 -23.70 -3.69
CA TRP A 292 -11.91 -23.91 -3.39
C TRP A 292 -12.37 -25.36 -3.65
N ASP A 293 -11.57 -26.15 -4.36
CA ASP A 293 -11.72 -27.60 -4.51
C ASP A 293 -11.52 -28.37 -3.20
N LEU A 294 -10.71 -27.85 -2.27
CA LEU A 294 -10.40 -28.51 -0.99
C LEU A 294 -11.46 -28.24 0.09
N VAL A 295 -12.31 -27.24 -0.10
CA VAL A 295 -13.33 -26.86 0.88
C VAL A 295 -14.51 -27.83 0.82
N SER A 296 -14.88 -28.40 1.97
CA SER A 296 -16.12 -29.16 2.15
C SER A 296 -17.33 -28.30 1.79
N LYS A 297 -18.18 -28.78 0.87
CA LYS A 297 -19.32 -28.03 0.35
C LYS A 297 -20.61 -28.49 1.01
N GLU A 298 -21.21 -27.60 1.77
CA GLU A 298 -22.57 -27.69 2.26
C GLU A 298 -23.45 -26.66 1.56
N THR A 299 -24.75 -26.64 1.89
CA THR A 299 -25.66 -25.60 1.40
C THR A 299 -25.17 -24.23 1.87
N ASN A 300 -25.04 -23.27 0.94
CA ASN A 300 -24.60 -21.88 1.18
C ASN A 300 -23.15 -21.63 1.61
N THR A 301 -22.24 -22.63 1.62
CA THR A 301 -20.84 -22.45 2.06
C THR A 301 -20.13 -21.24 1.43
N ALA A 302 -20.32 -21.01 0.12
CA ALA A 302 -19.72 -19.87 -0.58
C ALA A 302 -20.25 -18.52 -0.07
N LYS A 303 -21.57 -18.41 0.17
CA LYS A 303 -22.20 -17.18 0.67
C LYS A 303 -21.76 -16.88 2.09
N ASP A 304 -21.67 -17.90 2.95
CA ASP A 304 -21.24 -17.73 4.33
C ASP A 304 -19.76 -17.32 4.42
N TYR A 305 -18.92 -17.90 3.55
CA TYR A 305 -17.52 -17.49 3.43
C TYR A 305 -17.40 -16.05 2.95
N GLU A 306 -18.14 -15.68 1.90
CA GLU A 306 -18.15 -14.32 1.36
C GLU A 306 -18.58 -13.30 2.43
N LYS A 307 -19.61 -13.61 3.22
CA LYS A 307 -20.07 -12.77 4.32
C LYS A 307 -18.98 -12.56 5.37
N LYS A 308 -18.35 -13.63 5.85
CA LYS A 308 -17.24 -13.55 6.82
C LYS A 308 -16.05 -12.76 6.27
N LEU A 309 -15.78 -12.89 4.98
CA LEU A 309 -14.70 -12.16 4.32
C LEU A 309 -15.02 -10.67 4.26
N LYS A 310 -16.25 -10.31 3.85
CA LYS A 310 -16.76 -8.93 3.82
C LYS A 310 -16.73 -8.26 5.19
N GLU A 311 -17.07 -8.99 6.26
CA GLU A 311 -16.97 -8.49 7.63
C GLU A 311 -15.53 -8.10 8.00
N LYS A 312 -14.53 -8.87 7.54
CA LYS A 312 -13.10 -8.62 7.83
C LYS A 312 -12.47 -7.51 6.99
N ILE A 313 -12.92 -7.32 5.75
CA ILE A 313 -12.39 -6.27 4.85
C ILE A 313 -13.17 -4.94 4.96
N ALA A 314 -14.18 -4.87 5.82
CA ALA A 314 -14.93 -3.64 6.08
C ALA A 314 -13.98 -2.49 6.49
N PRO A 315 -14.28 -1.24 6.08
CA PRO A 315 -15.52 -0.79 5.47
C PRO A 315 -15.61 -1.00 3.94
N PHE A 316 -14.51 -1.25 3.25
CA PHE A 316 -14.51 -1.41 1.80
C PHE A 316 -14.92 -2.84 1.38
N THR A 317 -16.24 -3.06 1.30
CA THR A 317 -16.84 -4.37 1.03
C THR A 317 -17.32 -4.57 -0.41
N ASP A 318 -17.38 -3.49 -1.19
CA ASP A 318 -17.78 -3.48 -2.60
C ASP A 318 -16.61 -3.91 -3.49
N VAL A 319 -16.18 -5.16 -3.32
CA VAL A 319 -15.11 -5.79 -4.09
C VAL A 319 -15.59 -7.14 -4.67
N PRO A 320 -15.26 -7.49 -5.92
CA PRO A 320 -15.55 -8.80 -6.45
C PRO A 320 -14.78 -9.88 -5.68
N ILE A 321 -15.49 -10.93 -5.27
CA ILE A 321 -14.91 -12.12 -4.62
C ILE A 321 -15.17 -13.32 -5.53
N LEU A 322 -14.10 -13.93 -6.05
CA LEU A 322 -14.19 -15.10 -6.91
C LEU A 322 -13.61 -16.33 -6.21
N PHE A 323 -14.42 -17.38 -6.13
CA PHE A 323 -13.98 -18.71 -5.67
C PHE A 323 -13.42 -19.49 -6.86
N ILE A 324 -12.12 -19.81 -6.82
CA ILE A 324 -11.39 -20.44 -7.92
C ILE A 324 -10.64 -21.69 -7.45
N SER A 325 -10.29 -22.54 -8.40
CA SER A 325 -9.28 -23.58 -8.19
C SER A 325 -8.28 -23.53 -9.34
N VAL A 326 -7.06 -23.11 -9.02
CA VAL A 326 -5.98 -23.09 -10.00
C VAL A 326 -5.60 -24.51 -10.43
N LYS A 327 -5.61 -25.46 -9.49
CA LYS A 327 -5.26 -26.87 -9.74
C LYS A 327 -6.24 -27.51 -10.73
N GLU A 328 -7.54 -27.33 -10.48
CA GLU A 328 -8.61 -27.85 -11.32
C GLU A 328 -8.97 -26.91 -12.49
N LYS A 329 -8.17 -25.85 -12.72
CA LYS A 329 -8.41 -24.78 -13.72
C LYS A 329 -9.83 -24.19 -13.71
N THR A 330 -10.49 -24.20 -12.55
CA THR A 330 -11.87 -23.75 -12.40
C THR A 330 -11.92 -22.24 -12.25
N ARG A 331 -12.65 -21.57 -13.15
CA ARG A 331 -12.92 -20.12 -13.15
C ARG A 331 -11.68 -19.23 -13.26
N ILE A 332 -10.54 -19.76 -13.71
CA ILE A 332 -9.29 -18.98 -13.88
C ILE A 332 -9.43 -17.86 -14.93
N PHE A 333 -10.19 -18.07 -16.00
CA PHE A 333 -10.45 -17.04 -17.02
C PHE A 333 -11.36 -15.92 -16.51
N LYS A 334 -12.31 -16.27 -15.62
CA LYS A 334 -13.22 -15.30 -15.02
C LYS A 334 -12.47 -14.25 -14.20
N VAL A 335 -11.31 -14.62 -13.65
CA VAL A 335 -10.41 -13.68 -12.95
C VAL A 335 -10.03 -12.51 -13.84
N ILE A 336 -9.56 -12.78 -15.06
CA ILE A 336 -9.12 -11.73 -15.98
C ILE A 336 -10.32 -10.91 -16.48
N GLU A 337 -11.45 -11.54 -16.76
CA GLU A 337 -12.67 -10.82 -17.13
C GLU A 337 -13.09 -9.82 -16.05
N THR A 338 -13.15 -10.27 -14.80
CA THR A 338 -13.51 -9.41 -13.66
C THR A 338 -12.46 -8.34 -13.41
N ALA A 339 -11.17 -8.63 -13.60
CA ALA A 339 -10.11 -7.63 -13.49
C ALA A 339 -10.29 -6.49 -14.51
N MET A 340 -10.66 -6.82 -15.76
CA MET A 340 -10.95 -5.82 -16.79
C MET A 340 -12.19 -5.00 -16.46
N GLU A 341 -13.25 -5.64 -15.96
CA GLU A 341 -14.46 -4.93 -15.52
C GLU A 341 -14.15 -3.92 -14.39
N VAL A 342 -13.33 -4.30 -13.42
CA VAL A 342 -12.88 -3.38 -12.37
C VAL A 342 -12.01 -2.25 -12.94
N PHE A 343 -11.19 -2.51 -13.95
CA PHE A 343 -10.42 -1.48 -14.64
C PHE A 343 -11.33 -0.48 -15.38
N GLU A 344 -12.35 -0.96 -16.09
CA GLU A 344 -13.36 -0.12 -16.73
C GLU A 344 -14.13 0.72 -15.68
N ASN A 345 -14.51 0.11 -14.55
CA ASN A 345 -15.14 0.82 -13.44
C ASN A 345 -14.24 1.93 -12.89
N ARG A 346 -12.92 1.71 -12.85
CA ARG A 346 -11.94 2.68 -12.38
C ARG A 346 -11.79 3.87 -13.32
N GLN A 347 -11.91 3.66 -14.63
CA GLN A 347 -11.84 4.70 -15.65
C GLN A 347 -13.17 5.45 -15.86
N ARG A 348 -14.26 5.05 -15.18
CA ARG A 348 -15.59 5.59 -15.41
C ARG A 348 -15.65 7.09 -15.10
N VAL A 349 -16.02 7.87 -16.11
CA VAL A 349 -16.28 9.31 -16.00
C VAL A 349 -17.80 9.54 -15.99
N ILE A 350 -18.27 10.23 -14.96
CA ILE A 350 -19.69 10.60 -14.80
C ILE A 350 -19.87 12.05 -15.26
N PRO A 351 -20.80 12.32 -16.19
CA PRO A 351 -21.13 13.69 -16.55
C PRO A 351 -21.57 14.50 -15.33
N THR A 352 -21.01 15.70 -15.18
CA THR A 352 -21.26 16.57 -14.03
C THR A 352 -22.76 16.84 -13.81
N SER A 353 -23.55 16.97 -14.88
CA SER A 353 -25.01 17.14 -14.78
C SER A 353 -25.70 15.95 -14.10
N VAL A 354 -25.43 14.73 -14.55
CA VAL A 354 -25.97 13.48 -14.00
C VAL A 354 -25.52 13.32 -12.54
N LEU A 355 -24.25 13.60 -12.25
CA LEU A 355 -23.71 13.51 -10.90
C LEU A 355 -24.45 14.45 -9.93
N ASN A 356 -24.67 15.71 -10.33
CA ASN A 356 -25.38 16.67 -9.50
C ASN A 356 -26.86 16.31 -9.35
N GLU A 357 -27.52 15.88 -10.43
CA GLU A 357 -28.93 15.49 -10.38
C GLU A 357 -29.16 14.36 -9.36
N VAL A 358 -28.32 13.32 -9.40
CA VAL A 358 -28.46 12.15 -8.52
C VAL A 358 -28.06 12.49 -7.08
N MET A 359 -26.89 13.09 -6.90
CA MET A 359 -26.32 13.27 -5.56
C MET A 359 -26.96 14.41 -4.78
N LEU A 360 -27.41 15.49 -5.43
CA LEU A 360 -28.13 16.56 -4.72
C LEU A 360 -29.49 16.07 -4.20
N LYS A 361 -30.21 15.22 -4.96
CA LYS A 361 -31.44 14.56 -4.48
C LYS A 361 -31.19 13.69 -3.25
N ALA A 362 -30.08 12.95 -3.23
CA ALA A 362 -29.69 12.16 -2.06
C ALA A 362 -29.39 13.06 -0.84
N ILE A 363 -28.63 14.13 -1.04
CA ILE A 363 -28.31 15.12 0.01
C ILE A 363 -29.58 15.80 0.56
N GLU A 364 -30.54 16.13 -0.29
CA GLU A 364 -31.83 16.70 0.14
C GLU A 364 -32.65 15.72 0.98
N SER A 365 -32.61 14.43 0.61
CA SER A 365 -33.29 13.35 1.33
C SER A 365 -32.69 13.09 2.71
N TYR A 366 -31.37 13.24 2.85
CA TYR A 366 -30.66 13.13 4.12
C TYR A 366 -29.64 14.26 4.25
N ASN A 367 -30.05 15.34 4.91
CA ASN A 367 -29.25 16.56 5.04
C ASN A 367 -28.01 16.35 5.94
N PRO A 368 -26.90 17.05 5.67
CA PRO A 368 -25.76 17.02 6.57
C PRO A 368 -26.13 17.61 7.94
N PRO A 369 -25.52 17.12 9.04
CA PRO A 369 -25.76 17.67 10.37
C PRO A 369 -25.49 19.18 10.44
N VAL A 370 -26.36 19.91 11.12
CA VAL A 370 -26.17 21.35 11.40
C VAL A 370 -24.98 21.53 12.33
N VAL A 371 -24.09 22.47 12.01
CA VAL A 371 -22.92 22.76 12.86
C VAL A 371 -22.96 24.21 13.31
N ARG A 372 -22.90 24.41 14.64
CA ARG A 372 -22.93 25.74 15.29
C ARG A 372 -24.13 26.61 14.84
N GLY A 373 -25.29 25.98 14.66
CA GLY A 373 -26.52 26.65 14.21
C GLY A 373 -26.60 26.95 12.71
N ASN A 374 -25.54 26.67 11.94
CA ASN A 374 -25.53 26.90 10.49
C ASN A 374 -25.68 25.57 9.72
N PRO A 375 -26.66 25.47 8.79
CA PRO A 375 -26.80 24.29 7.95
C PRO A 375 -25.67 24.22 6.92
N ILE A 376 -25.12 23.02 6.73
CA ILE A 376 -24.15 22.76 5.66
C ILE A 376 -24.93 22.60 4.35
N LYS A 377 -24.59 23.43 3.35
CA LYS A 377 -25.20 23.41 2.02
C LYS A 377 -24.17 22.96 1.00
N ILE A 378 -24.35 21.77 0.46
CA ILE A 378 -23.60 21.27 -0.70
C ILE A 378 -24.35 21.75 -1.94
N LYS A 379 -23.67 22.49 -2.82
CA LYS A 379 -24.32 23.14 -3.98
C LYS A 379 -23.91 22.55 -5.33
N PHE A 380 -22.75 21.91 -5.37
CA PHE A 380 -22.15 21.47 -6.61
C PHE A 380 -21.19 20.32 -6.34
N ILE A 381 -21.17 19.35 -7.24
CA ILE A 381 -20.34 18.15 -7.15
C ILE A 381 -19.67 17.95 -8.49
N THR A 382 -18.38 17.65 -8.51
CA THR A 382 -17.66 17.29 -9.74
C THR A 382 -16.76 16.10 -9.51
N GLN A 383 -16.56 15.30 -10.54
CA GLN A 383 -15.48 14.33 -10.59
C GLN A 383 -14.17 15.07 -10.92
N LEU A 384 -13.09 14.69 -10.24
CA LEU A 384 -11.74 15.19 -10.49
C LEU A 384 -11.08 14.30 -11.55
N PRO A 385 -10.29 14.88 -12.49
CA PRO A 385 -9.65 14.13 -13.58
C PRO A 385 -8.37 13.43 -13.08
N ILE A 386 -8.51 12.52 -12.12
CA ILE A 386 -7.40 11.72 -11.58
C ILE A 386 -7.70 10.22 -11.70
N PRO A 387 -6.67 9.35 -11.78
CA PRO A 387 -6.85 7.92 -12.08
C PRO A 387 -7.72 7.13 -11.09
N VAL A 388 -7.85 7.62 -9.86
CA VAL A 388 -8.73 7.05 -8.83
C VAL A 388 -10.03 7.84 -8.83
N PRO A 389 -11.22 7.23 -8.97
CA PRO A 389 -12.50 7.92 -8.92
C PRO A 389 -12.60 8.83 -7.70
N SER A 390 -12.56 10.13 -7.95
CA SER A 390 -12.42 11.16 -6.93
C SER A 390 -13.42 12.26 -7.16
N PHE A 391 -14.12 12.67 -6.11
CA PHE A 391 -15.26 13.57 -6.20
C PHE A 391 -15.09 14.73 -5.23
N ALA A 392 -15.22 15.95 -5.74
CA ALA A 392 -15.19 17.16 -4.96
C ALA A 392 -16.62 17.68 -4.75
N PHE A 393 -17.04 17.75 -3.50
CA PHE A 393 -18.31 18.30 -3.05
C PHE A 393 -18.08 19.73 -2.54
N PHE A 394 -18.68 20.72 -3.19
CA PHE A 394 -18.51 22.12 -2.85
C PHE A 394 -19.59 22.59 -1.87
N CYS A 395 -19.17 23.03 -0.69
CA CYS A 395 -20.06 23.46 0.38
C CYS A 395 -19.55 24.72 1.11
N ASN A 396 -20.38 25.26 2.00
CA ASN A 396 -20.04 26.42 2.83
C ASN A 396 -19.09 26.10 4.00
N HIS A 397 -19.19 24.89 4.57
CA HIS A 397 -18.41 24.43 5.72
C HIS A 397 -17.84 23.01 5.47
N PRO A 398 -16.74 22.89 4.70
CA PRO A 398 -16.17 21.58 4.35
C PRO A 398 -15.59 20.84 5.57
N ASP A 399 -14.94 21.56 6.49
CA ASP A 399 -14.27 20.98 7.65
C ASP A 399 -15.25 20.42 8.70
N ASP A 400 -16.52 20.82 8.61
CA ASP A 400 -17.59 20.45 9.53
C ASP A 400 -18.32 19.16 9.10
N ILE A 401 -18.00 18.60 7.92
CA ILE A 401 -18.57 17.35 7.44
C ILE A 401 -17.83 16.16 8.06
N ARG A 402 -18.53 15.40 8.90
CA ARG A 402 -17.97 14.25 9.62
C ARG A 402 -18.02 12.95 8.80
N GLU A 403 -17.16 12.01 9.18
CA GLU A 403 -17.03 10.70 8.51
C GLU A 403 -18.35 9.94 8.31
N PRO A 404 -19.32 9.91 9.26
CA PRO A 404 -20.59 9.20 9.03
C PRO A 404 -21.37 9.73 7.83
N TYR A 405 -21.36 11.05 7.61
CA TYR A 405 -22.04 11.66 6.47
C TYR A 405 -21.27 11.42 5.17
N LYS A 406 -19.94 11.44 5.23
CA LYS A 406 -19.08 11.03 4.11
C LYS A 406 -19.34 9.59 3.68
N ASN A 407 -19.46 8.66 4.64
CA ASN A 407 -19.78 7.26 4.38
C ASN A 407 -21.19 7.11 3.76
N TYR A 408 -22.17 7.90 4.23
CA TYR A 408 -23.48 7.95 3.60
C TYR A 408 -23.37 8.35 2.12
N LEU A 409 -22.65 9.44 1.81
CA LEU A 409 -22.47 9.88 0.43
C LEU A 409 -21.74 8.84 -0.41
N GLU A 410 -20.69 8.20 0.10
CA GLU A 410 -19.99 7.11 -0.59
C GLU A 410 -20.94 5.96 -0.92
N ASN A 411 -21.77 5.53 0.04
CA ASN A 411 -22.75 4.47 -0.17
C ASN A 411 -23.80 4.85 -1.23
N GLN A 412 -24.25 6.11 -1.24
CA GLN A 412 -25.14 6.60 -2.30
C GLN A 412 -24.46 6.58 -3.67
N MET A 413 -23.18 6.98 -3.74
CA MET A 413 -22.41 6.90 -4.99
C MET A 413 -22.29 5.45 -5.49
N ARG A 414 -21.95 4.50 -4.63
CA ARG A 414 -21.84 3.07 -4.98
C ARG A 414 -23.18 2.45 -5.38
N GLY A 415 -24.29 2.92 -4.79
CA GLY A 415 -25.63 2.44 -5.14
C GLY A 415 -26.13 2.93 -6.49
N GLN A 416 -25.67 4.09 -6.95
CA GLN A 416 -26.14 4.74 -8.19
C GLN A 416 -25.18 4.55 -9.36
N PHE A 417 -23.88 4.43 -9.07
CA PHE A 417 -22.83 4.27 -10.05
C PHE A 417 -22.04 3.01 -9.72
N ASN A 418 -21.82 2.17 -10.73
CA ASN A 418 -21.02 0.97 -10.55
C ASN A 418 -19.54 1.39 -10.33
N PHE A 419 -19.04 1.22 -9.11
CA PHE A 419 -17.63 1.39 -8.75
C PHE A 419 -17.12 0.12 -8.05
N THR A 420 -17.74 -1.01 -8.34
CA THR A 420 -17.40 -2.29 -7.72
C THR A 420 -15.94 -2.63 -8.02
N GLY A 421 -15.22 -2.98 -6.95
CA GLY A 421 -13.79 -3.24 -6.96
C GLY A 421 -12.92 -1.99 -6.90
N VAL A 422 -13.48 -0.77 -6.88
CA VAL A 422 -12.70 0.46 -6.91
C VAL A 422 -12.94 1.33 -5.66
N PRO A 423 -11.86 1.76 -4.97
CA PRO A 423 -11.96 2.77 -3.91
C PRO A 423 -12.40 4.13 -4.46
N ILE A 424 -13.30 4.81 -3.75
CA ILE A 424 -13.76 6.16 -4.10
C ILE A 424 -13.15 7.17 -3.13
N ARG A 425 -12.68 8.31 -3.63
CA ARG A 425 -12.21 9.42 -2.79
C ARG A 425 -13.21 10.57 -2.80
N ILE A 426 -13.70 10.95 -1.62
CA ILE A 426 -14.59 12.09 -1.45
C ILE A 426 -13.84 13.22 -0.76
N PHE A 427 -13.84 14.39 -1.39
CA PHE A 427 -13.27 15.63 -0.87
C PHE A 427 -14.36 16.67 -0.70
N PHE A 428 -14.31 17.42 0.39
CA PHE A 428 -15.15 18.60 0.59
C PHE A 428 -14.31 19.84 0.39
N ARG A 429 -14.82 20.80 -0.39
CA ARG A 429 -14.13 22.06 -0.68
C ARG A 429 -15.04 23.24 -0.40
N LYS A 430 -14.45 24.33 0.06
CA LYS A 430 -15.15 25.60 0.18
C LYS A 430 -15.41 26.13 -1.23
N LYS A 431 -16.64 26.56 -1.49
CA LYS A 431 -16.99 27.22 -2.75
C LYS A 431 -16.32 28.58 -2.86
#